data_AF-A0A9D5EHY1-F1
#
_entry.id   AF-A0A9D5EHY1-F1
#
_cell.length_a   1.000
_cell.length_b   1.000
_cell.length_c   1.000
_cell.angle_alpha   90.00
_cell.angle_beta   90.00
_cell.angle_gamma   90.00
#
_symmetry.space_group_name_H-M   'P 1'
#
loop_
_entity.id
_entity.type
_entity.pdbx_description
1 polymer ?
#
loop_
_entity_poly.entity_id
_entity_poly.type
_entity_poly.pdbx_seq_one_letter_code
_entity_poly.pdbx_strand_id
1 'polypeptide(L)'
;MPNLHRLVLAAVAVAAAASLPLSAQNSPKTVAVRIQTSLPGGSFWVDGTEYQTSAQFVWAEGTKHILEVRKALQINWLCDARWRFQGWTLLNGQILEGSSPVQIYTTDPEKNSLVANFQLEYRLDVSVNGDAVDTSEACLDEQDPMNQPAPKPPLPPNPAGFVQTTSGAFRPVREAHECLSTSGWAWMAANSTVTLNAVPYPGFAFAGWMGQTQHPGTYMGQVVMTGPRQILARFVDARRVTFLTAPVAGLSVVVDREIVRTRAPDSDCLITNRLPGTPAYPPGLVPGVYA
;
A
#
# COMPACT_ATOMS: atom_id res chain seq x y z
N MET A 1 -52.42 -32.44 -99.90
CA MET A 1 -52.31 -32.76 -98.45
C MET A 1 -50.89 -32.40 -97.99
N PRO A 2 -50.71 -31.89 -96.77
CA PRO A 2 -50.03 -30.60 -96.56
C PRO A 2 -48.75 -30.63 -95.69
N ASN A 3 -48.15 -29.44 -95.52
CA ASN A 3 -47.20 -29.00 -94.47
C ASN A 3 -45.72 -29.41 -94.66
N LEU A 4 -44.69 -28.59 -94.38
CA LEU A 4 -44.50 -27.52 -93.40
C LEU A 4 -43.44 -26.49 -93.87
N HIS A 5 -43.63 -25.23 -93.48
CA HIS A 5 -42.58 -24.20 -93.39
C HIS A 5 -41.52 -24.53 -92.33
N ARG A 6 -40.28 -24.09 -92.56
CA ARG A 6 -39.38 -23.55 -91.50
C ARG A 6 -38.23 -22.75 -92.11
N LEU A 7 -38.33 -21.41 -92.02
CA LEU A 7 -37.17 -20.52 -92.10
C LEU A 7 -36.31 -20.71 -90.86
N VAL A 8 -35.00 -20.86 -91.05
CA VAL A 8 -34.00 -20.79 -89.98
C VAL A 8 -33.17 -19.53 -90.21
N LEU A 9 -33.43 -18.49 -89.40
CA LEU A 9 -32.54 -17.34 -89.27
C LEU A 9 -31.28 -17.77 -88.49
N ALA A 10 -30.11 -17.64 -89.10
CA ALA A 10 -28.85 -17.75 -88.40
C ALA A 10 -28.54 -16.40 -87.72
N ALA A 11 -28.63 -16.36 -86.38
CA ALA A 11 -28.20 -15.21 -85.59
C ALA A 11 -26.68 -15.23 -85.42
N VAL A 12 -25.99 -14.23 -85.95
CA VAL A 12 -24.56 -13.99 -85.73
C VAL A 12 -24.41 -13.31 -84.37
N ALA A 13 -23.87 -14.02 -83.38
CA ALA A 13 -23.51 -13.45 -82.09
C ALA A 13 -22.13 -12.77 -82.18
N VAL A 14 -22.12 -11.43 -82.10
CA VAL A 14 -20.90 -10.64 -81.92
C VAL A 14 -20.51 -10.73 -80.45
N ALA A 15 -19.38 -11.37 -80.14
CA ALA A 15 -18.83 -11.41 -78.79
C ALA A 15 -18.16 -10.06 -78.47
N ALA A 16 -18.79 -9.25 -77.63
CA ALA A 16 -18.17 -8.07 -77.04
C ALA A 16 -17.19 -8.52 -75.93
N ALA A 17 -15.89 -8.29 -76.15
CA ALA A 17 -14.88 -8.46 -75.12
C ALA A 17 -15.08 -7.37 -74.04
N ALA A 18 -15.74 -7.72 -72.94
CA ALA A 18 -15.81 -6.88 -71.75
C ALA A 18 -14.44 -6.91 -71.06
N SER A 19 -13.64 -5.88 -71.27
CA SER A 19 -12.50 -5.57 -70.42
C SER A 19 -13.02 -5.13 -69.05
N LEU A 20 -13.11 -6.07 -68.11
CA LEU A 20 -13.34 -5.76 -66.70
C LEU A 20 -12.13 -4.97 -66.19
N PRO A 21 -12.30 -3.77 -65.59
CA PRO A 21 -11.19 -3.13 -64.91
C PRO A 21 -10.79 -4.00 -63.73
N LEU A 22 -9.52 -4.45 -63.71
CA LEU A 22 -8.89 -5.02 -62.54
C LEU A 22 -8.80 -3.87 -61.50
N SER A 23 -9.78 -3.79 -60.60
CA SER A 23 -9.61 -2.97 -59.41
C SER A 23 -8.46 -3.56 -58.61
N ALA A 24 -7.31 -2.90 -58.63
CA ALA A 24 -6.23 -3.19 -57.70
C ALA A 24 -6.81 -3.10 -56.28
N GLN A 25 -6.96 -4.24 -55.60
CA GLN A 25 -7.35 -4.25 -54.20
C GLN A 25 -6.18 -3.66 -53.41
N ASN A 26 -6.25 -2.36 -53.09
CA ASN A 26 -5.43 -1.77 -52.05
C ASN A 26 -5.83 -2.43 -50.72
N SER A 27 -5.24 -3.59 -50.42
CA SER A 27 -5.37 -4.18 -49.10
C SER A 27 -4.78 -3.19 -48.09
N PRO A 28 -5.53 -2.83 -47.04
CA PRO A 28 -5.00 -1.92 -46.03
C PRO A 28 -3.73 -2.54 -45.44
N LYS A 29 -2.65 -1.75 -45.39
CA LYS A 29 -1.39 -2.17 -44.76
C LYS A 29 -1.69 -2.52 -43.30
N THR A 30 -1.34 -3.73 -42.89
CA THR A 30 -1.57 -4.21 -41.52
C THR A 30 -0.31 -4.07 -40.67
N VAL A 31 -0.49 -3.72 -39.40
CA VAL A 31 0.56 -3.60 -38.38
C VAL A 31 0.25 -4.61 -37.28
N ALA A 32 1.25 -5.40 -36.90
CA ALA A 32 1.19 -6.24 -35.71
C ALA A 32 1.49 -5.37 -34.48
N VAL A 33 0.53 -5.23 -33.58
CA VAL A 33 0.65 -4.41 -32.36
C VAL A 33 0.67 -5.32 -31.14
N ARG A 34 1.68 -5.19 -30.28
CA ARG A 34 1.75 -5.86 -28.98
C ARG A 34 1.44 -4.87 -27.88
N ILE A 35 0.57 -5.26 -26.97
CA ILE A 35 0.29 -4.54 -25.73
C ILE A 35 0.62 -5.46 -24.58
N GLN A 36 1.38 -4.97 -23.59
CA GLN A 36 1.73 -5.73 -22.40
C GLN A 36 1.69 -4.87 -21.14
N THR A 37 1.58 -5.50 -19.99
CA THR A 37 1.78 -4.84 -18.70
C THR A 37 3.25 -4.90 -18.30
N SER A 38 3.73 -3.87 -17.63
CA SER A 38 5.10 -3.85 -17.07
C SER A 38 5.35 -4.91 -15.99
N LEU A 39 4.30 -5.40 -15.34
CA LEU A 39 4.34 -6.42 -14.29
C LEU A 39 3.26 -7.49 -14.54
N PRO A 40 3.55 -8.78 -14.27
CA PRO A 40 2.54 -9.84 -14.34
C PRO A 40 1.35 -9.57 -13.40
N GLY A 41 0.17 -10.05 -13.79
CA GLY A 41 -1.06 -9.93 -12.99
C GLY A 41 -1.87 -8.66 -13.25
N GLY A 42 -1.30 -7.67 -13.94
CA GLY A 42 -2.05 -6.51 -14.42
C GLY A 42 -2.98 -6.87 -15.60
N SER A 43 -4.12 -6.18 -15.69
CA SER A 43 -5.04 -6.25 -16.83
C SER A 43 -5.23 -4.90 -17.51
N PHE A 44 -5.66 -4.95 -18.77
CA PHE A 44 -5.96 -3.78 -19.60
C PHE A 44 -7.08 -4.14 -20.57
N TRP A 45 -7.74 -3.12 -21.13
CA TRP A 45 -8.84 -3.27 -22.07
C TRP A 45 -8.46 -2.69 -23.42
N VAL A 46 -8.91 -3.36 -24.47
CA VAL A 46 -8.80 -2.89 -25.85
C VAL A 46 -10.18 -3.01 -26.48
N ASP A 47 -10.72 -1.88 -26.93
CA ASP A 47 -12.05 -1.78 -27.56
C ASP A 47 -13.14 -2.51 -26.75
N GLY A 48 -13.09 -2.34 -25.42
CA GLY A 48 -14.05 -2.92 -24.48
C GLY A 48 -13.78 -4.38 -24.05
N THR A 49 -12.79 -5.06 -24.62
CA THR A 49 -12.41 -6.44 -24.25
C THR A 49 -11.24 -6.43 -23.27
N GLU A 50 -11.34 -7.18 -22.17
CA GLU A 50 -10.25 -7.31 -21.19
C GLU A 50 -9.18 -8.31 -21.63
N TYR A 51 -7.92 -7.98 -21.36
CA TYR A 51 -6.75 -8.82 -21.53
C TYR A 51 -5.90 -8.78 -20.26
N GLN A 52 -5.19 -9.87 -19.98
CA GLN A 52 -4.27 -9.96 -18.85
C GLN A 52 -2.84 -10.12 -19.32
N THR A 53 -1.91 -9.41 -18.67
CA THR A 53 -0.45 -9.45 -18.88
C THR A 53 0.02 -9.05 -20.28
N SER A 54 -0.49 -9.65 -21.36
CA SER A 54 -0.15 -9.28 -22.74
C SER A 54 -1.19 -9.74 -23.76
N ALA A 55 -1.29 -9.01 -24.87
CA ALA A 55 -2.06 -9.37 -26.04
C ALA A 55 -1.36 -8.90 -27.33
N GLN A 56 -1.67 -9.56 -28.44
CA GLN A 56 -1.18 -9.19 -29.77
C GLN A 56 -2.37 -9.01 -30.71
N PHE A 57 -2.27 -8.01 -31.55
CA PHE A 57 -3.31 -7.59 -32.48
C PHE A 57 -2.73 -7.40 -33.87
N VAL A 58 -3.58 -7.56 -34.89
CA VAL A 58 -3.25 -7.21 -36.27
C VAL A 58 -4.30 -6.21 -36.74
N TRP A 59 -3.89 -4.96 -36.88
CA TRP A 59 -4.77 -3.84 -37.22
C TRP A 59 -4.33 -3.16 -38.51
N ALA A 60 -5.26 -2.53 -39.21
CA ALA A 60 -4.91 -1.69 -40.35
C ALA A 60 -4.21 -0.41 -39.85
N GLU A 61 -3.16 0.02 -40.55
CA GLU A 61 -2.45 1.27 -40.25
C GLU A 61 -3.40 2.47 -40.28
N GLY A 62 -3.29 3.35 -39.28
CA GLY A 62 -4.14 4.53 -39.14
C GLY A 62 -5.51 4.31 -38.48
N THR A 63 -5.92 3.07 -38.17
CA THR A 63 -7.15 2.83 -37.40
C THR A 63 -6.97 3.26 -35.94
N LYS A 64 -8.08 3.65 -35.30
CA LYS A 64 -8.09 4.07 -33.89
C LYS A 64 -8.63 2.96 -33.01
N HIS A 65 -8.01 2.77 -31.86
CA HIS A 65 -8.36 1.80 -30.84
C HIS A 65 -8.38 2.47 -29.47
N ILE A 66 -9.33 2.08 -28.61
CA ILE A 66 -9.42 2.60 -27.25
C ILE A 66 -8.66 1.65 -26.34
N LEU A 67 -7.66 2.17 -25.64
CA LEU A 67 -6.92 1.46 -24.61
C LEU A 67 -7.38 1.96 -23.24
N GLU A 68 -7.67 1.05 -22.32
CA GLU A 68 -8.13 1.43 -20.98
C GLU A 68 -7.44 0.61 -19.90
N VAL A 69 -7.18 1.27 -18.77
CA VAL A 69 -7.00 0.63 -17.46
C VAL A 69 -8.18 1.06 -16.60
N ARG A 70 -9.26 0.29 -16.62
CA ARG A 70 -10.54 0.69 -15.99
C ARG A 70 -10.44 0.87 -14.48
N LYS A 71 -9.55 0.11 -13.84
CA LYS A 71 -9.22 0.25 -12.43
C LYS A 71 -7.75 0.64 -12.32
N ALA A 72 -7.49 1.90 -11.97
CA ALA A 72 -6.13 2.39 -11.75
C ALA A 72 -5.45 1.66 -10.58
N LEU A 73 -6.24 1.13 -9.64
CA LEU A 73 -5.83 0.20 -8.61
C LEU A 73 -6.42 -1.18 -8.90
N GLN A 74 -5.58 -2.11 -9.31
CA GLN A 74 -5.97 -3.50 -9.49
C GLN A 74 -5.51 -4.27 -8.26
N ILE A 75 -6.41 -4.99 -7.62
CA ILE A 75 -6.14 -5.70 -6.36
C ILE A 75 -6.39 -7.19 -6.60
N ASN A 76 -5.51 -8.05 -6.10
CA ASN A 76 -5.71 -9.48 -6.21
C ASN A 76 -6.86 -9.96 -5.30
N TRP A 77 -7.33 -11.19 -5.53
CA TRP A 77 -8.40 -11.78 -4.72
C TRP A 77 -8.10 -11.84 -3.21
N LEU A 78 -6.83 -12.05 -2.84
CA LEU A 78 -6.39 -12.13 -1.45
C LEU A 78 -6.31 -10.75 -0.76
N CYS A 79 -6.40 -9.67 -1.54
CA CYS A 79 -6.27 -8.29 -1.08
C CYS A 79 -4.96 -8.01 -0.30
N ASP A 80 -3.88 -8.65 -0.73
CA ASP A 80 -2.57 -8.53 -0.12
C ASP A 80 -1.49 -8.05 -1.11
N ALA A 81 -1.85 -7.96 -2.39
CA ALA A 81 -1.08 -7.33 -3.44
C ALA A 81 -1.97 -6.45 -4.33
N ARG A 82 -1.45 -5.28 -4.74
CA ARG A 82 -2.11 -4.40 -5.69
C ARG A 82 -1.14 -3.82 -6.72
N TRP A 83 -1.66 -3.51 -7.91
CA TRP A 83 -0.97 -2.86 -8.99
C TRP A 83 -1.56 -1.47 -9.19
N ARG A 84 -0.73 -0.45 -9.01
CA ARG A 84 -1.08 0.95 -9.23
C ARG A 84 -0.62 1.39 -10.61
N PHE A 85 -1.56 1.75 -11.46
CA PHE A 85 -1.28 2.25 -12.80
C PHE A 85 -0.45 3.54 -12.76
N GLN A 86 0.56 3.62 -13.64
CA GLN A 86 1.53 4.73 -13.71
C GLN A 86 1.50 5.46 -15.05
N GLY A 87 0.79 4.94 -16.06
CA GLY A 87 0.73 5.53 -17.40
C GLY A 87 1.04 4.55 -18.52
N TRP A 88 0.78 4.99 -19.75
CA TRP A 88 1.06 4.24 -20.97
C TRP A 88 2.38 4.70 -21.60
N THR A 89 3.24 3.75 -21.95
CA THR A 89 4.48 4.03 -22.71
C THR A 89 4.59 3.09 -23.91
N LEU A 90 5.49 3.40 -24.81
CA LEU A 90 6.07 2.43 -25.73
C LEU A 90 7.08 1.56 -24.99
N LEU A 91 7.48 0.45 -25.61
CA LEU A 91 8.49 -0.46 -25.06
C LEU A 91 9.86 0.21 -24.88
N ASN A 92 10.16 1.24 -25.67
CA ASN A 92 11.38 2.04 -25.53
C ASN A 92 11.29 3.13 -24.42
N GLY A 93 10.19 3.17 -23.65
CA GLY A 93 9.98 4.11 -22.56
C GLY A 93 9.38 5.47 -22.98
N GLN A 94 9.17 5.71 -24.27
CA GLN A 94 8.51 6.94 -24.73
C GLN A 94 7.04 6.97 -24.28
N ILE A 95 6.60 8.09 -23.71
CA ILE A 95 5.21 8.26 -23.26
C ILE A 95 4.30 8.36 -24.48
N LEU A 96 3.17 7.63 -24.45
CA LEU A 96 2.22 7.59 -25.56
C LEU A 96 1.34 8.84 -25.64
N GLU A 97 0.84 9.35 -24.50
CA GLU A 97 0.22 10.68 -24.31
C GLU A 97 -0.34 10.80 -22.88
N GLY A 98 0.12 11.75 -22.06
CA GLY A 98 -0.40 11.97 -20.69
C GLY A 98 -0.31 10.77 -19.73
N SER A 99 -0.90 10.91 -18.53
CA SER A 99 -0.99 9.84 -17.51
C SER A 99 -2.39 9.23 -17.40
N SER A 100 -3.27 9.49 -18.37
CA SER A 100 -4.65 9.01 -18.35
C SER A 100 -4.69 7.48 -18.48
N PRO A 101 -5.52 6.78 -17.66
CA PRO A 101 -5.74 5.35 -17.81
C PRO A 101 -6.46 5.00 -19.10
N VAL A 102 -7.17 5.94 -19.72
CA VAL A 102 -7.85 5.79 -21.01
C VAL A 102 -7.10 6.57 -22.09
N GLN A 103 -6.83 5.92 -23.22
CA GLN A 103 -6.09 6.47 -24.37
C GLN A 103 -6.78 6.10 -25.68
N ILE A 104 -6.67 6.98 -26.67
CA ILE A 104 -7.03 6.67 -28.06
C ILE A 104 -5.73 6.44 -28.81
N TYR A 105 -5.42 5.18 -29.09
CA TYR A 105 -4.25 4.78 -29.87
C TYR A 105 -4.58 4.79 -31.36
N THR A 106 -3.68 5.34 -32.19
CA THR A 106 -3.75 5.20 -33.64
C THR A 106 -2.69 4.21 -34.10
N THR A 107 -3.09 3.18 -34.84
CA THR A 107 -2.20 2.11 -35.33
C THR A 107 -1.07 2.71 -36.15
N ASP A 108 0.16 2.54 -35.66
CA ASP A 108 1.37 3.16 -36.20
C ASP A 108 2.51 2.12 -36.17
N PRO A 109 3.14 1.79 -37.31
CA PRO A 109 4.20 0.79 -37.39
C PRO A 109 5.44 1.13 -36.56
N GLU A 110 5.67 2.41 -36.25
CA GLU A 110 6.80 2.87 -35.43
C GLU A 110 6.47 2.80 -33.92
N LYS A 111 5.19 2.62 -33.57
CA LYS A 111 4.65 2.64 -32.19
C LYS A 111 3.86 1.36 -31.89
N ASN A 112 4.39 0.22 -32.32
CA ASN A 112 3.66 -1.06 -32.33
C ASN A 112 3.85 -1.91 -31.06
N SER A 113 4.59 -1.43 -30.07
CA SER A 113 4.86 -2.14 -28.82
C SER A 113 4.56 -1.24 -27.63
N LEU A 114 3.40 -1.45 -27.02
CA LEU A 114 2.86 -0.60 -25.95
C LEU A 114 2.95 -1.30 -24.59
N VAL A 115 3.11 -0.50 -23.54
CA VAL A 115 3.25 -0.95 -22.16
C VAL A 115 2.28 -0.18 -21.26
N ALA A 116 1.43 -0.90 -20.54
CA ALA A 116 0.71 -0.41 -19.37
C ALA A 116 1.64 -0.48 -18.15
N ASN A 117 2.06 0.66 -17.64
CA ASN A 117 2.98 0.71 -16.51
C ASN A 117 2.24 0.59 -15.19
N PHE A 118 2.74 -0.26 -14.30
CA PHE A 118 2.19 -0.53 -12.99
C PHE A 118 3.31 -0.54 -11.96
N GLN A 119 3.00 -0.01 -10.76
CA GLN A 119 3.80 -0.19 -9.57
C GLN A 119 3.14 -1.25 -8.69
N LEU A 120 3.85 -2.31 -8.34
CA LEU A 120 3.39 -3.32 -7.40
C LEU A 120 3.54 -2.81 -5.96
N GLU A 121 2.50 -3.01 -5.16
CA GLU A 121 2.46 -2.70 -3.73
C GLU A 121 1.96 -3.94 -2.98
N TYR A 122 2.54 -4.21 -1.81
CA TYR A 122 2.14 -5.27 -0.90
C TYR A 122 1.51 -4.70 0.37
N ARG A 123 0.55 -5.42 0.94
CA ARG A 123 -0.06 -5.03 2.21
C ARG A 123 0.89 -5.33 3.37
N LEU A 124 1.06 -4.36 4.26
CA LEU A 124 1.75 -4.49 5.55
C LEU A 124 0.71 -4.30 6.65
N ASP A 125 0.44 -5.35 7.41
CA ASP A 125 -0.42 -5.34 8.59
C ASP A 125 0.47 -5.22 9.84
N VAL A 126 0.18 -4.26 10.72
CA VAL A 126 0.88 -4.09 12.00
C VAL A 126 -0.13 -4.16 13.13
N SER A 127 0.03 -5.15 14.01
CA SER A 127 -0.72 -5.30 15.25
C SER A 127 0.13 -4.94 16.46
N VAL A 128 -0.50 -4.39 17.51
CA VAL A 128 0.13 -4.12 18.80
C VAL A 128 -0.51 -5.03 19.84
N ASN A 129 0.29 -5.84 20.53
CA ASN A 129 -0.16 -6.76 21.58
C ASN A 129 -1.36 -7.66 21.20
N GLY A 130 -1.52 -7.96 19.91
CA GLY A 130 -2.61 -8.80 19.41
C GLY A 130 -3.92 -8.07 19.13
N ASP A 131 -3.92 -6.72 19.17
CA ASP A 131 -5.04 -5.91 18.68
C ASP A 131 -5.47 -6.36 17.27
N ALA A 132 -6.77 -6.41 17.05
CA ALA A 132 -7.31 -6.70 15.74
C ALA A 132 -6.89 -5.62 14.72
N VAL A 133 -6.51 -6.08 13.52
CA VAL A 133 -6.31 -5.24 12.34
C VAL A 133 -7.54 -5.39 11.46
N ASP A 134 -8.30 -4.32 11.29
CA ASP A 134 -9.46 -4.26 10.41
C ASP A 134 -9.02 -3.91 9.00
N THR A 135 -9.09 -4.90 8.11
CA THR A 135 -8.72 -4.76 6.70
C THR A 135 -9.93 -4.61 5.79
N SER A 136 -11.14 -4.40 6.32
CA SER A 136 -12.34 -4.36 5.47
C SER A 136 -12.29 -3.27 4.41
N GLU A 137 -11.55 -2.19 4.69
CA GLU A 137 -11.37 -1.06 3.78
C GLU A 137 -10.12 -1.18 2.90
N ALA A 138 -9.27 -2.19 3.13
CA ALA A 138 -8.02 -2.36 2.40
C ALA A 138 -8.23 -2.65 0.92
N CYS A 139 -9.36 -3.27 0.62
CA CYS A 139 -9.74 -3.79 -0.70
C CYS A 139 -10.82 -2.94 -1.36
N LEU A 140 -11.40 -1.98 -0.62
CA LEU A 140 -12.37 -1.09 -1.20
C LEU A 140 -11.64 -0.24 -2.23
N ASP A 141 -12.30 -0.07 -3.37
CA ASP A 141 -11.78 0.83 -4.38
C ASP A 141 -11.77 2.22 -3.77
N GLU A 142 -10.56 2.74 -3.54
CA GLU A 142 -10.34 4.07 -2.98
C GLU A 142 -11.03 5.17 -3.83
N GLN A 143 -11.44 4.82 -5.05
CA GLN A 143 -12.10 5.68 -6.04
C GLN A 143 -13.58 5.36 -6.27
N ASP A 144 -14.18 4.40 -5.54
CA ASP A 144 -15.63 4.15 -5.60
C ASP A 144 -16.36 4.89 -4.45
N PRO A 145 -16.83 6.14 -4.67
CA PRO A 145 -17.53 6.90 -3.65
C PRO A 145 -18.88 6.27 -3.25
N MET A 146 -19.41 5.29 -4.01
CA MET A 146 -20.64 4.58 -3.66
C MET A 146 -20.41 3.40 -2.72
N ASN A 147 -19.15 3.03 -2.46
CA ASN A 147 -18.77 1.92 -1.60
C ASN A 147 -17.98 2.38 -0.36
N GLN A 148 -18.32 3.56 0.16
CA GLN A 148 -17.79 3.99 1.45
C GLN A 148 -18.47 3.17 2.55
N PRO A 149 -17.70 2.44 3.37
CA PRO A 149 -18.26 1.68 4.46
C PRO A 149 -18.87 2.65 5.49
N ALA A 150 -19.91 2.20 6.18
CA ALA A 150 -20.47 2.98 7.28
C ALA A 150 -19.37 3.33 8.29
N PRO A 151 -19.37 4.55 8.88
CA PRO A 151 -18.40 4.92 9.90
C PRO A 151 -18.39 3.87 11.01
N LYS A 152 -17.24 3.22 11.22
CA LYS A 152 -17.10 2.24 12.30
C LYS A 152 -16.87 2.98 13.62
N PRO A 153 -17.47 2.52 14.74
CA PRO A 153 -17.13 3.07 16.05
C PRO A 153 -15.63 2.96 16.29
N PRO A 154 -14.96 4.02 16.75
CA PRO A 154 -13.53 3.96 17.03
C PRO A 154 -13.29 2.95 18.15
N LEU A 155 -12.37 2.01 17.93
CA LEU A 155 -11.88 1.17 19.02
C LEU A 155 -10.97 2.00 19.94
N PRO A 156 -10.92 1.72 21.25
CA PRO A 156 -10.02 2.43 22.16
C PRO A 156 -8.55 2.20 21.75
N PRO A 157 -7.65 3.17 21.99
CA PRO A 157 -6.23 3.00 21.70
C PRO A 157 -5.63 1.87 22.55
N ASN A 158 -4.58 1.22 22.03
CA ASN A 158 -3.87 0.22 22.83
C ASN A 158 -3.23 0.92 24.06
N PRO A 159 -3.42 0.40 25.28
CA PRO A 159 -2.93 1.05 26.48
C PRO A 159 -1.40 0.96 26.65
N ALA A 160 -0.71 0.11 25.88
CA ALA A 160 0.71 -0.15 26.07
C ALA A 160 1.63 0.67 25.15
N GLY A 161 1.14 1.14 24.01
CA GLY A 161 1.94 1.93 23.06
C GLY A 161 1.40 1.92 21.63
N PHE A 162 2.20 2.46 20.72
CA PHE A 162 1.86 2.58 19.30
C PHE A 162 3.07 2.37 18.39
N VAL A 163 2.82 2.25 17.08
CA VAL A 163 3.85 2.09 16.06
C VAL A 163 3.72 3.21 15.03
N GLN A 164 4.82 3.88 14.72
CA GLN A 164 4.93 4.86 13.63
C GLN A 164 5.73 4.30 12.47
N THR A 165 5.51 4.84 11.28
CA THR A 165 6.32 4.53 10.10
C THR A 165 6.69 5.75 9.30
N THR A 166 7.84 5.70 8.65
CA THR A 166 8.37 6.81 7.85
C THR A 166 7.89 6.81 6.39
N SER A 167 7.22 5.75 5.92
CA SER A 167 6.98 5.49 4.49
C SER A 167 5.54 5.70 4.01
N GLY A 168 4.66 6.30 4.83
CA GLY A 168 3.27 6.57 4.44
C GLY A 168 2.31 6.47 5.62
N ALA A 169 1.10 7.00 5.43
CA ALA A 169 0.04 6.95 6.43
C ALA A 169 -0.44 5.50 6.61
N PHE A 170 -0.16 4.92 7.78
CA PHE A 170 -0.93 3.78 8.26
C PHE A 170 -2.40 4.16 8.25
N ARG A 171 -3.25 3.38 7.59
CA ARG A 171 -4.69 3.54 7.74
C ARG A 171 -5.05 2.95 9.09
N PRO A 172 -5.37 3.80 10.09
CA PRO A 172 -5.78 3.30 11.38
C PRO A 172 -7.06 2.50 11.24
N VAL A 173 -7.20 1.44 12.02
CA VAL A 173 -8.54 0.92 12.36
C VAL A 173 -9.30 1.91 13.25
N ARG A 174 -8.58 2.87 13.86
CA ARG A 174 -9.00 3.69 14.99
C ARG A 174 -8.86 5.17 14.66
N GLU A 175 -9.64 5.67 13.70
CA GLU A 175 -9.67 7.10 13.43
C GLU A 175 -10.50 7.83 14.51
N ALA A 176 -9.79 8.35 15.50
CA ALA A 176 -10.20 9.58 16.17
C ALA A 176 -9.09 10.60 15.89
N HIS A 177 -9.46 11.83 15.48
CA HIS A 177 -8.52 12.92 15.17
C HIS A 177 -7.61 13.33 16.36
N GLU A 178 -7.77 12.71 17.53
CA GLU A 178 -7.02 12.99 18.77
C GLU A 178 -6.32 11.75 19.35
N CYS A 179 -6.41 10.57 18.72
CA CYS A 179 -5.78 9.34 19.20
C CYS A 179 -4.84 8.76 18.14
N LEU A 180 -3.57 8.54 18.51
CA LEU A 180 -2.61 7.88 17.64
C LEU A 180 -3.03 6.42 17.42
N SER A 181 -3.10 6.02 16.16
CA SER A 181 -3.36 4.63 15.78
C SER A 181 -2.32 3.70 16.37
N THR A 182 -2.78 2.64 17.03
CA THR A 182 -1.89 1.63 17.60
C THR A 182 -1.81 0.36 16.73
N SER A 183 -2.72 0.12 15.80
CA SER A 183 -2.67 -1.01 14.86
C SER A 183 -3.41 -0.67 13.58
N GLY A 184 -2.97 -1.23 12.46
CA GLY A 184 -3.52 -0.90 11.16
C GLY A 184 -2.78 -1.57 10.03
N TRP A 185 -3.10 -1.14 8.83
CA TRP A 185 -2.49 -1.65 7.61
C TRP A 185 -2.10 -0.50 6.68
N ALA A 186 -1.19 -0.79 5.77
CA ALA A 186 -0.78 0.12 4.72
C ALA A 186 -0.34 -0.66 3.49
N TRP A 187 -0.43 0.00 2.34
CA TRP A 187 0.13 -0.50 1.09
C TRP A 187 1.52 0.09 0.89
N MET A 188 2.50 -0.79 0.67
CA MET A 188 3.90 -0.42 0.56
C MET A 188 4.47 -0.91 -0.76
N ALA A 189 5.26 -0.09 -1.45
CA ALA A 189 5.85 -0.47 -2.73
C ALA A 189 6.69 -1.76 -2.61
N ALA A 190 6.59 -2.63 -3.60
CA ALA A 190 7.40 -3.85 -3.66
C ALA A 190 8.90 -3.50 -3.64
N ASN A 191 9.68 -4.32 -2.93
CA ASN A 191 11.12 -4.16 -2.68
C ASN A 191 11.50 -2.88 -1.90
N SER A 192 10.53 -2.11 -1.41
CA SER A 192 10.82 -1.00 -0.48
C SER A 192 11.21 -1.52 0.90
N THR A 193 11.97 -0.69 1.62
CA THR A 193 12.25 -0.90 3.05
C THR A 193 11.41 0.06 3.87
N VAL A 194 10.60 -0.49 4.77
CA VAL A 194 9.73 0.24 5.69
C VAL A 194 10.37 0.26 7.07
N THR A 195 10.56 1.44 7.64
CA THR A 195 11.01 1.60 9.03
C THR A 195 9.80 1.70 9.95
N LEU A 196 9.78 0.85 10.97
CA LEU A 196 8.81 0.83 12.05
C LEU A 196 9.45 1.38 13.32
N ASN A 197 8.75 2.25 14.03
CA ASN A 197 9.18 2.84 15.29
C ASN A 197 8.15 2.54 16.38
N ALA A 198 8.48 1.68 17.33
CA ALA A 198 7.64 1.36 18.48
C ALA A 198 7.82 2.38 19.60
N VAL A 199 6.72 2.95 20.08
CA VAL A 199 6.71 3.96 21.13
C VAL A 199 5.86 3.46 22.31
N PRO A 200 6.47 3.04 23.43
CA PRO A 200 5.74 2.59 24.61
C PRO A 200 5.11 3.78 25.34
N TYR A 201 3.93 3.58 25.92
CA TYR A 201 3.37 4.53 26.88
C TYR A 201 4.01 4.38 28.27
N PRO A 202 3.95 5.41 29.13
CA PRO A 202 4.49 5.34 30.49
C PRO A 202 3.98 4.12 31.26
N GLY A 203 4.89 3.38 31.89
CA GLY A 203 4.58 2.13 32.57
C GLY A 203 4.71 0.88 31.71
N PHE A 204 5.02 1.02 30.42
CA PHE A 204 5.27 -0.09 29.49
C PHE A 204 6.67 -0.01 28.87
N ALA A 205 7.15 -1.14 28.37
CA ALA A 205 8.39 -1.25 27.63
C ALA A 205 8.15 -2.05 26.34
N PHE A 206 8.85 -1.68 25.27
CA PHE A 206 8.84 -2.45 24.04
C PHE A 206 9.65 -3.75 24.23
N ALA A 207 9.01 -4.89 24.01
CA ALA A 207 9.58 -6.21 24.20
C ALA A 207 10.16 -6.82 22.91
N GLY A 208 9.81 -6.26 21.74
CA GLY A 208 10.32 -6.72 20.45
C GLY A 208 9.23 -6.86 19.38
N TRP A 209 9.69 -7.00 18.15
CA TRP A 209 8.88 -7.32 16.98
C TRP A 209 8.75 -8.83 16.81
N MET A 210 7.59 -9.29 16.38
CA MET A 210 7.36 -10.63 15.85
C MET A 210 7.01 -10.56 14.37
N GLY A 211 7.43 -11.57 13.61
CA GLY A 211 7.40 -11.57 12.15
C GLY A 211 8.81 -11.33 11.56
N GLN A 212 8.91 -11.29 10.24
CA GLN A 212 10.19 -11.02 9.56
C GLN A 212 10.49 -9.53 9.58
N THR A 213 11.17 -9.06 10.64
CA THR A 213 11.77 -7.73 10.72
C THR A 213 13.30 -7.86 10.85
N GLN A 214 14.02 -6.88 10.32
CA GLN A 214 15.40 -6.63 10.69
C GLN A 214 15.43 -5.90 12.03
N HIS A 215 16.43 -6.23 12.85
CA HIS A 215 16.58 -5.75 14.22
C HIS A 215 15.34 -5.98 15.11
N PRO A 216 14.87 -7.23 15.26
CA PRO A 216 13.61 -7.53 15.96
C PRO A 216 13.62 -7.14 17.45
N GLY A 217 14.79 -6.98 18.07
CA GLY A 217 14.94 -6.58 19.47
C GLY A 217 15.03 -5.07 19.73
N THR A 218 15.04 -4.24 18.68
CA THR A 218 15.13 -2.78 18.83
C THR A 218 13.80 -2.11 18.58
N TYR A 219 13.54 -1.00 19.29
CA TYR A 219 12.34 -0.20 19.10
C TYR A 219 12.17 0.29 17.66
N MET A 220 13.29 0.47 16.94
CA MET A 220 13.32 0.70 15.49
C MET A 220 13.51 -0.63 14.75
N GLY A 221 12.47 -1.10 14.06
CA GLY A 221 12.52 -2.28 13.20
C GLY A 221 12.50 -1.90 11.72
N GLN A 222 13.02 -2.75 10.84
CA GLN A 222 12.92 -2.56 9.38
C GLN A 222 12.28 -3.77 8.71
N VAL A 223 11.45 -3.53 7.70
CA VAL A 223 10.74 -4.57 6.95
C VAL A 223 10.99 -4.37 5.46
N VAL A 224 11.50 -5.40 4.79
CA VAL A 224 11.62 -5.38 3.32
C VAL A 224 10.37 -6.01 2.71
N MET A 225 9.70 -5.25 1.84
CA MET A 225 8.43 -5.61 1.21
C MET A 225 8.64 -6.48 -0.04
N THR A 226 9.14 -7.70 0.16
CA THR A 226 9.26 -8.74 -0.89
C THR A 226 7.95 -9.50 -1.13
N GLY A 227 6.92 -9.20 -0.35
CA GLY A 227 5.61 -9.85 -0.32
C GLY A 227 4.75 -9.19 0.76
N PRO A 228 3.49 -9.61 0.92
CA PRO A 228 2.65 -9.14 2.03
C PRO A 228 3.26 -9.55 3.38
N ARG A 229 3.10 -8.67 4.38
CA ARG A 229 3.74 -8.81 5.70
C ARG A 229 2.74 -8.59 6.81
N GLN A 230 2.86 -9.39 7.86
CA GLN A 230 2.16 -9.20 9.12
C GLN A 230 3.20 -9.10 10.23
N ILE A 231 3.19 -8.00 10.95
CA ILE A 231 4.14 -7.69 12.02
C ILE A 231 3.36 -7.46 13.31
N LEU A 232 3.85 -8.04 14.40
CA LEU A 232 3.31 -7.82 15.73
C LEU A 232 4.36 -7.06 16.57
N ALA A 233 3.98 -5.89 17.07
CA ALA A 233 4.72 -5.17 18.10
C ALA A 233 4.29 -5.66 19.48
N ARG A 234 5.26 -6.06 20.31
CA ARG A 234 4.99 -6.48 21.69
C ARG A 234 5.43 -5.42 22.67
N PHE A 235 4.53 -5.08 23.57
CA PHE A 235 4.77 -4.23 24.73
C PHE A 235 4.41 -4.99 26.00
N VAL A 236 5.22 -4.84 27.02
CA VAL A 236 5.05 -5.49 28.33
C VAL A 236 5.08 -4.44 29.43
N ASP A 237 4.57 -4.76 30.61
CA ASP A 237 4.70 -3.90 31.77
C ASP A 237 6.18 -3.59 32.05
N ALA A 238 6.49 -2.31 32.18
CA ALA A 238 7.81 -1.88 32.58
C ALA A 238 8.05 -2.24 34.05
N ARG A 239 9.27 -2.71 34.33
CA ARG A 239 9.71 -2.90 35.72
C ARG A 239 10.28 -1.60 36.25
N ARG A 240 9.86 -1.22 37.46
CA ARG A 240 10.51 -0.13 38.19
C ARG A 240 11.92 -0.57 38.56
N VAL A 241 12.91 0.14 38.04
CA VAL A 241 14.30 -0.02 38.44
C VAL A 241 14.68 1.13 39.37
N THR A 242 15.40 0.80 40.44
CA THR A 242 16.00 1.80 41.32
C THR A 242 17.47 1.90 40.97
N PHE A 243 17.90 3.10 40.58
CA PHE A 243 19.31 3.38 40.37
C PHE A 243 19.99 3.67 41.70
N LEU A 244 21.16 3.07 41.90
CA LEU A 244 22.06 3.31 43.02
C LEU A 244 23.39 3.81 42.47
N THR A 245 23.98 4.78 43.15
CA THR A 245 25.31 5.29 42.83
C THR A 245 26.30 4.87 43.90
N ALA A 246 27.51 4.49 43.47
CA ALA A 246 28.59 4.02 44.34
C ALA A 246 29.93 4.69 43.94
N PRO A 247 30.82 5.01 44.90
CA PRO A 247 30.67 4.81 46.34
C PRO A 247 29.74 5.83 47.02
N VAL A 248 29.48 6.96 46.37
CA VAL A 248 28.59 8.01 46.88
C VAL A 248 27.18 7.79 46.33
N ALA A 249 26.22 7.60 47.22
CA ALA A 249 24.81 7.45 46.88
C ALA A 249 24.11 8.81 46.67
N GLY A 250 22.93 8.82 46.05
CA GLY A 250 22.13 10.04 45.88
C GLY A 250 22.60 10.99 44.77
N LEU A 251 23.58 10.59 43.95
CA LEU A 251 24.02 11.34 42.77
C LEU A 251 22.95 11.33 41.67
N SER A 252 23.06 12.29 40.75
CA SER A 252 22.19 12.35 39.56
C SER A 252 22.77 11.50 38.43
N VAL A 253 21.92 10.71 37.79
CA VAL A 253 22.21 9.96 36.56
C VAL A 253 21.32 10.49 35.44
N VAL A 254 21.78 10.39 34.20
CA VAL A 254 20.96 10.72 33.04
C VAL A 254 20.32 9.42 32.52
N VAL A 255 19.00 9.34 32.58
CA VAL A 255 18.19 8.22 32.06
C VAL A 255 17.29 8.79 30.97
N ASP A 256 17.36 8.25 29.76
CA ASP A 256 16.54 8.70 28.62
C ASP A 256 16.60 10.23 28.37
N ARG A 257 17.78 10.83 28.59
CA ARG A 257 18.07 12.28 28.52
C ARG A 257 17.42 13.12 29.63
N GLU A 258 16.79 12.50 30.62
CA GLU A 258 16.29 13.13 31.82
C GLU A 258 17.28 12.94 32.98
N ILE A 259 17.50 13.99 33.77
CA ILE A 259 18.33 13.90 34.97
C ILE A 259 17.49 13.30 36.10
N VAL A 260 17.80 12.07 36.48
CA VAL A 260 17.13 11.32 37.56
C VAL A 260 18.07 11.24 38.76
N ARG A 261 17.59 11.65 39.95
CA ARG A 261 18.35 11.48 41.19
C ARG A 261 18.26 10.03 41.66
N THR A 262 19.40 9.39 41.91
CA THR A 262 19.45 8.04 42.47
C THR A 262 19.00 8.01 43.93
N ARG A 263 18.58 6.85 44.43
CA ARG A 263 18.14 6.69 45.82
C ARG A 263 19.32 6.95 46.77
N ALA A 264 19.11 7.75 47.82
CA ALA A 264 20.06 7.92 48.91
C ALA A 264 19.70 6.98 50.08
N PRO A 265 20.68 6.52 50.89
CA PRO A 265 20.44 5.55 51.98
C PRO A 265 19.57 6.11 53.11
N ASP A 266 19.45 7.44 53.20
CA ASP A 266 18.73 8.19 54.23
C ASP A 266 17.40 8.81 53.74
N SER A 267 17.06 8.64 52.46
CA SER A 267 15.86 9.21 51.85
C SER A 267 14.66 8.26 51.84
N ASP A 268 14.35 7.61 52.96
CA ASP A 268 13.16 6.73 53.11
C ASP A 268 11.92 7.47 53.63
N CYS A 269 11.95 8.81 53.67
CA CYS A 269 10.75 9.63 53.74
C CYS A 269 10.56 10.41 52.45
N LEU A 270 9.82 9.81 51.51
CA LEU A 270 9.02 10.62 50.60
C LEU A 270 8.10 11.50 51.46
N ILE A 271 8.00 12.79 51.15
CA ILE A 271 7.07 13.74 51.82
C ILE A 271 5.61 13.25 51.73
N THR A 272 5.31 12.27 50.89
CA THR A 272 3.98 11.66 50.72
C THR A 272 3.71 10.44 51.60
N ASN A 273 4.66 9.99 52.43
CA ASN A 273 4.44 8.89 53.39
C ASN A 273 4.10 9.39 54.81
N ARG A 274 3.26 10.43 54.93
CA ARG A 274 2.49 10.66 56.16
C ARG A 274 1.04 10.29 55.91
N LEU A 275 0.52 9.35 56.69
CA LEU A 275 -0.93 9.20 56.83
C LEU A 275 -1.50 10.56 57.30
N PRO A 276 -2.59 11.06 56.69
CA PRO A 276 -3.22 12.31 57.11
C PRO A 276 -3.55 12.24 58.62
N GLY A 277 -3.01 13.18 59.41
CA GLY A 277 -3.35 13.33 60.83
C GLY A 277 -2.31 12.89 61.87
N THR A 278 -1.08 12.54 61.51
CA THR A 278 -0.03 12.23 62.51
C THR A 278 0.82 13.47 62.87
N PRO A 279 0.84 13.94 64.15
CA PRO A 279 1.64 15.09 64.56
C PRO A 279 3.14 14.78 64.54
N ALA A 280 3.96 15.75 64.17
CA ALA A 280 5.41 15.65 64.30
C ALA A 280 5.80 15.61 65.78
N TYR A 281 6.59 14.62 66.20
CA TYR A 281 7.23 14.67 67.51
C TYR A 281 8.26 15.82 67.53
N PRO A 282 8.30 16.68 68.56
CA PRO A 282 9.25 17.78 68.61
C PRO A 282 10.67 17.26 68.92
N PRO A 283 11.72 17.86 68.35
CA PRO A 283 13.10 17.54 68.70
C PRO A 283 13.39 17.97 70.14
N GLY A 284 13.98 17.06 70.92
CA GLY A 284 14.15 17.20 72.36
C GLY A 284 15.00 18.40 72.78
N LEU A 285 14.61 19.00 73.90
CA LEU A 285 15.46 19.86 74.71
C LEU A 285 15.84 19.10 75.98
N VAL A 286 17.14 18.97 76.18
CA VAL A 286 17.80 18.40 77.35
C VAL A 286 17.57 19.31 78.56
N PRO A 287 17.12 18.80 79.72
CA PRO A 287 17.25 19.53 80.98
C PRO A 287 18.50 19.05 81.71
N GLY A 288 19.50 19.92 81.77
CA GLY A 288 20.53 19.88 82.80
C GLY A 288 20.79 21.32 83.23
N VAL A 289 20.30 21.70 84.41
CA VAL A 289 21.02 22.38 85.51
C VAL A 289 20.03 22.53 86.68
N TYR A 290 20.48 22.05 87.85
CA TYR A 290 19.93 22.32 89.17
C TYR A 290 20.31 23.75 89.61
N ALA A 291 19.32 24.54 90.04
CA ALA A 291 19.30 25.53 91.13
C ALA A 291 18.16 26.52 90.89
#